data_AF-A0A7S2U0J4-F1
#
_entry.id   AF-A0A7S2U0J4-F1
#
_cell.length_a   1.000
_cell.length_b   1.000
_cell.length_c   1.000
_cell.angle_alpha   90.00
_cell.angle_beta   90.00
_cell.angle_gamma   90.00
#
_symmetry.space_group_name_H-M   'P 1'
#
loop_
_entity.id
_entity.type
_entity.pdbx_description
1 polymer ?
#
loop_
_entity_poly.entity_id
_entity_poly.type
_entity_poly.pdbx_seq_one_letter_code
_entity_poly.pdbx_strand_id
1 'polypeptide(L)'
;GLLADMAKAKLVPGSKTKRAAPEEHPGDSSSKPTKKQKVANDGDDEKGEEENKTPKRTWELSTRRKVKLDRYKGRLLVNIREFYIKDGKELPGRKGIALTPEQWSKLYEQMGQIDEKASKEETVSFSVSAKRRAQVGKYKGMLMVSIREIYMKDGKELPGKKGISLTMEQWKKLVECSKGIDDALKEESSAEQ
;
A
#
# COMPACT_ATOMS: atom_id res chain seq x y z
N GLY A 1 -56.24 35.51 -29.33
CA GLY A 1 -56.23 35.03 -27.93
C GLY A 1 -56.51 33.53 -27.92
N LEU A 2 -56.59 32.87 -26.76
CA LEU A 2 -56.32 33.33 -25.38
C LEU A 2 -55.96 32.10 -24.52
N LEU A 3 -55.63 32.32 -23.23
CA LEU A 3 -55.42 31.34 -22.14
C LEU A 3 -56.40 30.14 -22.22
N ALA A 4 -56.01 28.86 -22.05
CA ALA A 4 -55.22 28.19 -21.00
C ALA A 4 -56.01 27.83 -19.74
N ASP A 5 -55.84 26.60 -19.21
CA ASP A 5 -56.10 26.23 -17.81
C ASP A 5 -55.28 24.99 -17.37
N MET A 6 -55.31 24.64 -16.08
CA MET A 6 -54.44 23.68 -15.39
C MET A 6 -55.15 22.44 -14.82
N ALA A 7 -54.40 21.34 -14.67
CA ALA A 7 -54.64 20.29 -13.67
C ALA A 7 -53.31 19.79 -13.08
N LYS A 8 -53.32 19.13 -11.91
CA LYS A 8 -52.11 18.89 -11.06
C LYS A 8 -51.94 17.43 -10.61
N ALA A 9 -50.70 17.14 -10.14
CA ALA A 9 -50.33 16.13 -9.13
C ALA A 9 -50.18 14.65 -9.59
N LYS A 10 -49.40 13.76 -8.92
CA LYS A 10 -48.23 13.89 -8.00
C LYS A 10 -47.49 12.52 -7.88
N LEU A 11 -46.23 12.57 -7.43
CA LEU A 11 -45.38 11.55 -6.77
C LEU A 11 -45.66 10.02 -6.89
N VAL A 12 -44.57 9.26 -7.10
CA VAL A 12 -44.43 7.82 -6.86
C VAL A 12 -43.98 7.55 -5.40
N PRO A 13 -44.39 6.42 -4.79
CA PRO A 13 -43.46 5.67 -3.94
C PRO A 13 -43.51 4.13 -4.16
N GLY A 14 -42.39 3.44 -3.93
CA GLY A 14 -42.28 1.97 -3.99
C GLY A 14 -42.43 1.27 -2.64
N SER A 15 -42.77 -0.02 -2.67
CA SER A 15 -43.14 -0.82 -1.48
C SER A 15 -41.96 -1.44 -0.73
N LYS A 16 -42.11 -1.59 0.61
CA LYS A 16 -41.18 -2.31 1.50
C LYS A 16 -41.94 -3.09 2.59
N THR A 17 -41.49 -4.32 2.87
CA THR A 17 -41.85 -5.17 4.04
C THR A 17 -40.59 -5.97 4.39
N LYS A 18 -39.99 -6.02 5.60
CA LYS A 18 -40.31 -5.75 7.03
C LYS A 18 -40.62 -7.03 7.85
N ARG A 19 -40.20 -7.05 9.13
CA ARG A 19 -39.81 -8.23 9.95
C ARG A 19 -40.90 -8.72 10.93
N ALA A 20 -40.77 -9.96 11.43
CA ALA A 20 -41.09 -10.39 12.81
C ALA A 20 -40.41 -11.76 13.17
N ALA A 21 -40.37 -12.12 14.46
CA ALA A 21 -39.99 -13.43 15.05
C ALA A 21 -41.12 -13.91 16.00
N PRO A 22 -41.04 -15.10 16.66
CA PRO A 22 -40.37 -15.18 17.97
C PRO A 22 -39.66 -16.54 18.31
N GLU A 23 -39.13 -16.64 19.55
CA GLU A 23 -38.19 -17.65 20.09
C GLU A 23 -38.91 -18.92 20.69
N GLU A 24 -38.40 -19.82 21.58
CA GLU A 24 -37.30 -19.83 22.58
C GLU A 24 -36.73 -21.28 22.90
N HIS A 25 -36.35 -21.64 24.15
CA HIS A 25 -35.54 -22.84 24.52
C HIS A 25 -36.25 -23.87 25.47
N PRO A 26 -35.61 -25.02 25.83
CA PRO A 26 -34.54 -25.15 26.85
C PRO A 26 -33.35 -26.07 26.41
N GLY A 27 -32.25 -26.29 27.15
CA GLY A 27 -31.76 -25.71 28.42
C GLY A 27 -30.54 -26.49 28.99
N ASP A 28 -29.80 -25.87 29.92
CA ASP A 28 -28.69 -26.39 30.76
C ASP A 28 -27.30 -26.71 30.12
N SER A 29 -26.14 -26.53 30.78
CA SER A 29 -25.63 -25.38 31.59
C SER A 29 -24.10 -25.46 31.73
N SER A 30 -23.49 -24.32 32.14
CA SER A 30 -22.04 -24.11 32.40
C SER A 30 -21.17 -23.97 31.13
N SER A 31 -19.89 -23.58 31.17
CA SER A 31 -18.99 -23.32 32.31
C SER A 31 -18.08 -22.09 32.08
N LYS A 32 -17.11 -21.87 32.98
CA LYS A 32 -16.05 -20.82 32.98
C LYS A 32 -14.93 -21.25 33.95
N PRO A 33 -13.69 -20.72 33.93
CA PRO A 33 -13.27 -19.32 33.65
C PRO A 33 -12.86 -19.09 32.16
N THR A 34 -11.91 -18.26 31.69
CA THR A 34 -10.77 -17.52 32.28
C THR A 34 -10.49 -16.22 31.51
N LYS A 35 -9.70 -15.29 32.08
CA LYS A 35 -9.42 -13.94 31.56
C LYS A 35 -7.91 -13.70 31.37
N LYS A 36 -7.47 -13.41 30.14
CA LYS A 36 -6.18 -12.76 29.78
C LYS A 36 -6.41 -11.96 28.49
N GLN A 37 -6.77 -10.68 28.60
CA GLN A 37 -5.90 -9.48 28.69
C GLN A 37 -5.22 -9.08 27.38
N LYS A 38 -5.22 -7.76 27.14
CA LYS A 38 -4.69 -7.10 25.94
C LYS A 38 -3.16 -7.16 25.91
N VAL A 39 -2.59 -7.22 24.71
CA VAL A 39 -1.41 -6.41 24.36
C VAL A 39 -1.76 -5.58 23.13
N ALA A 40 -1.88 -4.27 23.33
CA ALA A 40 -1.83 -3.33 22.22
C ALA A 40 -0.35 -3.07 21.95
N ASN A 41 0.11 -3.32 20.73
CA ASN A 41 1.47 -2.97 20.33
C ASN A 41 1.44 -1.59 19.66
N ASP A 42 1.26 -0.56 20.48
CA ASP A 42 1.54 0.83 20.09
C ASP A 42 3.04 0.92 19.81
N GLY A 43 3.37 0.88 18.52
CA GLY A 43 4.69 1.24 17.99
C GLY A 43 4.66 2.71 17.60
N ASP A 44 4.54 3.58 18.60
CA ASP A 44 4.67 5.01 18.43
C ASP A 44 6.16 5.35 18.38
N ASP A 45 6.61 5.87 17.23
CA ASP A 45 8.00 6.27 16.97
C ASP A 45 7.99 7.71 16.44
N GLU A 46 7.37 8.61 17.19
CA GLU A 46 7.56 10.05 17.06
C GLU A 46 8.86 10.45 17.77
N LYS A 47 10.03 10.28 17.11
CA LYS A 47 11.25 11.02 17.48
C LYS A 47 11.44 12.20 16.53
N GLY A 48 11.54 13.40 17.12
CA GLY A 48 11.64 14.67 16.40
C GLY A 48 12.99 14.90 15.71
N GLU A 49 13.09 16.05 15.04
CA GLU A 49 14.26 16.47 14.28
C GLU A 49 15.46 16.72 15.20
N GLU A 50 16.47 15.85 15.09
CA GLU A 50 17.75 15.97 15.80
C GLU A 50 18.86 15.91 14.73
N GLU A 51 19.38 17.07 14.33
CA GLU A 51 20.31 17.21 13.22
C GLU A 51 21.71 16.71 13.60
N ASN A 52 21.89 15.39 13.68
CA ASN A 52 23.19 14.76 13.92
C ASN A 52 23.27 13.33 13.33
N LYS A 53 24.08 13.19 12.27
CA LYS A 53 24.70 11.95 11.75
C LYS A 53 23.84 10.70 11.44
N THR A 54 22.52 10.68 11.67
CA THR A 54 21.68 9.58 11.19
C THR A 54 21.42 9.70 9.68
N PRO A 55 21.57 8.64 8.87
CA PRO A 55 21.19 8.69 7.47
C PRO A 55 19.69 8.93 7.33
N LYS A 56 19.29 9.67 6.28
CA LYS A 56 17.90 10.07 6.04
C LYS A 56 17.02 8.84 5.77
N ARG A 57 16.43 8.22 6.80
CA ARG A 57 15.65 6.96 6.68
C ARG A 57 14.29 7.09 5.97
N THR A 58 13.86 8.28 5.54
CA THR A 58 12.56 8.51 4.88
C THR A 58 12.69 9.46 3.67
N TRP A 59 12.06 9.08 2.55
CA TRP A 59 11.99 9.87 1.31
C TRP A 59 10.55 9.93 0.81
N GLU A 60 10.13 11.09 0.29
CA GLU A 60 8.75 11.31 -0.13
C GLU A 60 8.57 11.18 -1.65
N LEU A 61 7.57 10.39 -2.05
CA LEU A 61 7.14 10.24 -3.45
C LEU A 61 5.91 11.11 -3.72
N SER A 62 5.03 11.28 -2.73
CA SER A 62 3.97 12.29 -2.68
C SER A 62 3.45 12.44 -1.24
N THR A 63 2.54 13.39 -1.00
CA THR A 63 1.93 13.72 0.31
C THR A 63 1.39 12.52 1.11
N ARG A 64 1.12 11.38 0.46
CA ARG A 64 0.67 10.13 1.10
C ARG A 64 1.45 8.90 0.64
N ARG A 65 2.64 9.05 0.05
CA ARG A 65 3.47 7.94 -0.43
C ARG A 65 4.94 8.20 -0.12
N LYS A 66 5.54 7.31 0.67
CA LYS A 66 6.91 7.47 1.16
C LYS A 66 7.67 6.15 1.03
N VAL A 67 8.99 6.24 0.90
CA VAL A 67 9.92 5.13 1.14
C VAL A 67 10.47 5.29 2.55
N LYS A 68 10.54 4.21 3.32
CA LYS A 68 11.24 4.17 4.60
C LYS A 68 12.25 3.01 4.65
N LEU A 69 13.37 3.20 5.36
CA LEU A 69 14.18 2.09 5.86
C LEU A 69 13.65 1.69 7.25
N ASP A 70 12.91 0.58 7.29
CA ASP A 70 12.31 0.05 8.53
C ASP A 70 12.96 -1.29 8.89
N ARG A 71 13.04 -1.62 10.19
CA ARG A 71 13.48 -2.94 10.67
C ARG A 71 12.27 -3.77 11.13
N TYR A 72 12.08 -4.96 10.59
CA TYR A 72 11.04 -5.90 11.00
C TYR A 72 11.65 -7.24 11.42
N LYS A 73 11.47 -7.60 12.70
CA LYS A 73 12.05 -8.82 13.31
C LYS A 73 13.57 -8.94 13.05
N GLY A 74 14.31 -7.86 13.32
CA GLY A 74 15.76 -7.78 13.10
C GLY A 74 16.21 -7.72 11.64
N ARG A 75 15.29 -7.59 10.67
CA ARG A 75 15.63 -7.49 9.24
C ARG A 75 15.34 -6.08 8.73
N LEU A 76 16.37 -5.42 8.21
CA LEU A 76 16.28 -4.15 7.48
C LEU A 76 15.50 -4.34 6.16
N LEU A 77 14.57 -3.45 5.85
CA LEU A 77 13.69 -3.52 4.68
C LEU A 77 13.44 -2.12 4.07
N VAL A 78 13.41 -2.06 2.74
CA VAL A 78 12.99 -0.86 2.00
C VAL A 78 11.46 -0.90 1.82
N ASN A 79 10.74 -0.09 2.61
CA ASN A 79 9.28 -0.07 2.70
C ASN A 79 8.69 1.05 1.83
N ILE A 80 8.29 0.72 0.60
CA ILE A 80 7.65 1.65 -0.35
C ILE A 80 6.13 1.58 -0.12
N ARG A 81 5.53 2.62 0.48
CA ARG A 81 4.17 2.52 1.06
C ARG A 81 3.30 3.75 0.84
N GLU A 82 2.00 3.51 0.71
CA GLU A 82 0.95 4.54 0.80
C GLU A 82 0.45 4.65 2.25
N PHE A 83 0.38 5.87 2.76
CA PHE A 83 -0.05 6.19 4.13
C PHE A 83 -1.45 6.84 4.11
N TYR A 84 -2.14 6.81 5.24
CA TYR A 84 -3.44 7.45 5.43
C TYR A 84 -3.46 8.21 6.75
N ILE A 85 -4.19 9.31 6.80
CA ILE A 85 -4.39 10.08 8.03
C ILE A 85 -5.61 9.52 8.75
N LYS A 86 -5.50 9.31 10.07
CA LYS A 86 -6.62 8.98 10.97
C LYS A 86 -6.37 9.68 12.29
N ASP A 87 -7.38 10.40 12.79
CA ASP A 87 -7.35 11.13 14.06
C ASP A 87 -6.11 12.05 14.19
N GLY A 88 -5.74 12.70 13.08
CA GLY A 88 -4.55 13.54 12.96
C GLY A 88 -3.25 12.80 12.62
N LYS A 89 -3.04 11.56 13.10
CA LYS A 89 -1.80 10.79 12.88
C LYS A 89 -1.71 10.18 11.47
N GLU A 90 -0.51 10.16 10.90
CA GLU A 90 -0.18 9.44 9.66
C GLU A 90 0.10 7.96 9.95
N LEU A 91 -0.65 7.05 9.33
CA LEU A 91 -0.58 5.60 9.57
C LEU A 91 -0.25 4.81 8.28
N PRO A 92 0.52 3.70 8.38
CA PRO A 92 0.91 2.89 7.24
C PRO A 92 -0.28 2.14 6.62
N GLY A 93 -0.59 2.44 5.37
CA GLY A 93 -1.71 1.83 4.63
C GLY A 93 -1.41 0.44 4.09
N ARG A 94 -2.49 -0.24 3.64
CA ARG A 94 -2.42 -1.59 3.06
C ARG A 94 -1.70 -1.66 1.70
N LYS A 95 -1.67 -0.56 0.93
CA LYS A 95 -0.94 -0.49 -0.35
C LYS A 95 0.53 -0.18 -0.06
N GLY A 96 1.43 -1.04 -0.53
CA GLY A 96 2.85 -0.94 -0.26
C GLY A 96 3.55 -2.30 -0.32
N ILE A 97 4.88 -2.27 -0.42
CA ILE A 97 5.74 -3.45 -0.42
C ILE A 97 7.01 -3.15 0.37
N ALA A 98 7.49 -4.13 1.13
CA ALA A 98 8.74 -4.04 1.89
C ALA A 98 9.74 -5.03 1.29
N LEU A 99 10.78 -4.51 0.65
CA LEU A 99 11.82 -5.26 -0.08
C LEU A 99 13.00 -5.60 0.85
N THR A 100 13.61 -6.76 0.69
CA THR A 100 14.93 -7.05 1.30
C THR A 100 16.03 -6.32 0.53
N PRO A 101 17.25 -6.18 1.08
CA PRO A 101 18.35 -5.52 0.37
C PRO A 101 18.65 -6.11 -1.01
N GLU A 102 18.62 -7.43 -1.16
CA GLU A 102 18.83 -8.10 -2.46
C GLU A 102 17.75 -7.70 -3.48
N GLN A 103 16.51 -7.52 -3.02
CA GLN A 103 15.37 -7.15 -3.85
C GLN A 103 15.33 -5.65 -4.16
N TRP A 104 15.90 -4.82 -3.29
CA TRP A 104 16.15 -3.41 -3.60
C TRP A 104 17.24 -3.29 -4.66
N SER A 105 18.40 -3.95 -4.50
CA SER A 105 19.47 -3.96 -5.51
C SER A 105 18.96 -4.44 -6.87
N LYS A 106 18.19 -5.55 -6.90
CA LYS A 106 17.62 -6.07 -8.15
C LYS A 106 16.68 -5.07 -8.85
N LEU A 107 15.90 -4.30 -8.07
CA LEU A 107 15.05 -3.22 -8.60
C LEU A 107 15.87 -2.02 -9.07
N TYR A 108 16.89 -1.62 -8.29
CA TYR A 108 17.79 -0.50 -8.56
C TYR A 108 18.55 -0.68 -9.88
N GLU A 109 19.17 -1.84 -10.08
CA GLU A 109 19.80 -2.26 -11.34
C GLU A 109 18.85 -2.21 -12.55
N GLN A 110 17.55 -2.45 -12.32
CA GLN A 110 16.52 -2.44 -13.36
C GLN A 110 15.93 -1.04 -13.61
N MET A 111 16.19 -0.02 -12.78
CA MET A 111 15.50 1.29 -12.87
C MET A 111 15.67 1.97 -14.23
N GLY A 112 16.88 1.92 -14.83
CA GLY A 112 17.14 2.49 -16.15
C GLY A 112 16.33 1.79 -17.26
N GLN A 113 16.24 0.45 -17.22
CA GLN A 113 15.43 -0.31 -18.19
C GLN A 113 13.93 -0.09 -17.99
N ILE A 114 13.49 0.07 -16.74
CA ILE A 114 12.10 0.39 -16.40
C ILE A 114 11.73 1.78 -16.95
N ASP A 115 12.59 2.79 -16.79
CA ASP A 115 12.32 4.15 -17.29
C ASP A 115 12.40 4.22 -18.84
N GLU A 116 13.35 3.53 -19.47
CA GLU A 116 13.41 3.38 -20.93
C GLU A 116 12.11 2.78 -21.48
N LYS A 117 11.64 1.68 -20.87
CA LYS A 117 10.40 1.00 -21.29
C LYS A 117 9.15 1.82 -21.00
N ALA A 118 9.15 2.59 -19.90
CA ALA A 118 8.09 3.56 -19.62
C ALA A 118 8.08 4.73 -20.62
N SER A 119 9.24 5.23 -21.07
CA SER A 119 9.33 6.27 -22.10
C SER A 119 8.72 5.84 -23.44
N LYS A 120 8.74 4.53 -23.71
CA LYS A 120 8.15 3.86 -24.89
C LYS A 120 6.71 3.37 -24.65
N GLU A 121 6.15 3.64 -23.47
CA GLU A 121 4.87 3.12 -22.96
C GLU A 121 4.71 1.58 -23.03
N GLU A 122 5.82 0.85 -23.11
CA GLU A 122 5.86 -0.60 -23.34
C GLU A 122 5.40 -1.36 -22.09
N THR A 123 4.39 -2.22 -22.22
CA THR A 123 3.89 -3.01 -21.07
C THR A 123 4.77 -4.23 -20.87
N VAL A 124 5.68 -4.16 -19.90
CA VAL A 124 6.71 -5.17 -19.61
C VAL A 124 6.85 -5.41 -18.11
N SER A 125 7.21 -6.64 -17.71
CA SER A 125 7.44 -7.03 -16.32
C SER A 125 8.87 -7.52 -16.08
N PHE A 126 9.52 -6.90 -15.09
CA PHE A 126 10.86 -7.23 -14.62
C PHE A 126 10.77 -8.08 -13.35
N SER A 127 11.67 -9.06 -13.20
CA SER A 127 11.72 -9.93 -12.02
C SER A 127 12.57 -9.30 -10.92
N VAL A 128 11.95 -9.06 -9.75
CA VAL A 128 12.58 -8.54 -8.53
C VAL A 128 12.89 -9.69 -7.55
N SER A 129 12.02 -10.70 -7.52
CA SER A 129 12.33 -12.03 -6.97
C SER A 129 11.32 -13.05 -7.53
N ALA A 130 11.48 -14.34 -7.22
CA ALA A 130 10.57 -15.40 -7.67
C ALA A 130 9.07 -15.04 -7.49
N LYS A 131 8.71 -14.36 -6.38
CA LYS A 131 7.33 -13.95 -6.07
C LYS A 131 7.07 -12.45 -6.21
N ARG A 132 7.98 -11.66 -6.80
CA ARG A 132 7.86 -10.19 -6.91
C ARG A 132 8.28 -9.68 -8.28
N ARG A 133 7.48 -8.76 -8.83
CA ARG A 133 7.73 -8.10 -10.12
C ARG A 133 7.67 -6.58 -9.99
N ALA A 134 8.43 -5.89 -10.83
CA ALA A 134 8.21 -4.50 -11.18
C ALA A 134 7.63 -4.46 -12.61
N GLN A 135 6.53 -3.77 -12.84
CA GLN A 135 5.82 -3.78 -14.12
C GLN A 135 5.54 -2.36 -14.61
N VAL A 136 5.98 -2.05 -15.84
CA VAL A 136 5.49 -0.91 -16.62
C VAL A 136 4.16 -1.30 -17.25
N GLY A 137 3.15 -0.42 -17.22
CA GLY A 137 1.91 -0.64 -17.95
C GLY A 137 0.85 0.41 -17.69
N LYS A 138 -0.23 0.38 -18.49
CA LYS A 138 -1.34 1.34 -18.37
C LYS A 138 -2.47 0.78 -17.49
N TYR A 139 -2.94 1.60 -16.55
CA TYR A 139 -4.16 1.34 -15.76
C TYR A 139 -5.16 2.48 -15.97
N LYS A 140 -6.33 2.17 -16.52
CA LYS A 140 -7.35 3.17 -16.92
C LYS A 140 -6.77 4.32 -17.77
N GLY A 141 -5.91 3.98 -18.73
CA GLY A 141 -5.21 4.93 -19.60
C GLY A 141 -3.93 5.54 -19.00
N MET A 142 -3.81 5.63 -17.67
CA MET A 142 -2.61 6.18 -17.01
C MET A 142 -1.43 5.20 -17.06
N LEU A 143 -0.28 5.63 -17.57
CA LEU A 143 0.97 4.87 -17.45
C LEU A 143 1.47 4.88 -15.99
N MET A 144 1.85 3.71 -15.48
CA MET A 144 2.29 3.52 -14.09
C MET A 144 3.38 2.46 -14.00
N VAL A 145 4.23 2.57 -12.95
CA VAL A 145 5.17 1.51 -12.56
C VAL A 145 4.65 0.81 -11.31
N SER A 146 4.42 -0.50 -11.38
CA SER A 146 3.83 -1.31 -10.31
C SER A 146 4.83 -2.29 -9.71
N ILE A 147 5.16 -2.13 -8.43
CA ILE A 147 6.07 -3.01 -7.67
C ILE A 147 5.20 -3.89 -6.75
N ARG A 148 5.13 -5.19 -7.03
CA ARG A 148 4.02 -6.03 -6.53
C ARG A 148 4.44 -7.49 -6.29
N GLU A 149 3.85 -8.11 -5.27
CA GLU A 149 3.88 -9.56 -5.09
C GLU A 149 2.91 -10.24 -6.06
N ILE A 150 3.37 -11.27 -6.76
CA ILE A 150 2.54 -12.12 -7.60
C ILE A 150 2.07 -13.36 -6.85
N TYR A 151 0.96 -13.94 -7.30
CA TYR A 151 0.46 -15.23 -6.82
C TYR A 151 0.06 -16.11 -8.01
N MET A 152 0.16 -17.43 -7.83
CA MET A 152 -0.36 -18.39 -8.80
C MET A 152 -1.85 -18.61 -8.57
N LYS A 153 -2.64 -18.62 -9.64
CA LYS A 153 -4.02 -19.09 -9.66
C LYS A 153 -4.28 -19.79 -11.00
N ASP A 154 -4.84 -21.00 -10.97
CA ASP A 154 -5.20 -21.77 -12.18
C ASP A 154 -4.03 -21.88 -13.20
N GLY A 155 -2.80 -22.07 -12.70
CA GLY A 155 -1.57 -22.14 -13.49
C GLY A 155 -1.01 -20.79 -13.99
N LYS A 156 -1.63 -19.66 -13.65
CA LYS A 156 -1.28 -18.31 -14.14
C LYS A 156 -0.71 -17.43 -13.03
N GLU A 157 0.37 -16.69 -13.34
CA GLU A 157 0.86 -15.62 -12.47
C GLU A 157 -0.10 -14.41 -12.53
N LEU A 158 -0.61 -13.99 -11.36
CA LEU A 158 -1.51 -12.85 -11.24
C LEU A 158 -0.97 -11.79 -10.26
N PRO A 159 -1.26 -10.49 -10.48
CA PRO A 159 -0.86 -9.42 -9.59
C PRO A 159 -1.60 -9.49 -8.24
N GLY A 160 -0.86 -9.75 -7.16
CA GLY A 160 -1.39 -9.87 -5.81
C GLY A 160 -1.72 -8.54 -5.14
N LYS A 161 -2.46 -8.60 -4.03
CA LYS A 161 -2.92 -7.41 -3.29
C LYS A 161 -1.77 -6.58 -2.68
N LYS A 162 -0.69 -7.23 -2.22
CA LYS A 162 0.48 -6.54 -1.64
C LYS A 162 1.37 -5.98 -2.76
N GLY A 163 1.58 -4.67 -2.73
CA GLY A 163 2.26 -3.93 -3.78
C GLY A 163 1.80 -2.48 -3.83
N ILE A 164 2.54 -1.68 -4.59
CA ILE A 164 2.23 -0.27 -4.88
C ILE A 164 2.32 -0.03 -6.39
N SER A 165 1.52 0.92 -6.89
CA SER A 165 1.50 1.32 -8.29
C SER A 165 1.68 2.83 -8.33
N LEU A 166 2.87 3.26 -8.77
CA LEU A 166 3.35 4.65 -8.78
C LEU A 166 2.99 5.31 -10.11
N THR A 167 2.61 6.59 -10.08
CA THR A 167 2.56 7.42 -11.29
C THR A 167 3.97 7.68 -11.81
N MET A 168 4.14 8.10 -13.06
CA MET A 168 5.48 8.41 -13.59
C MET A 168 6.21 9.50 -12.80
N GLU A 169 5.49 10.48 -12.23
CA GLU A 169 6.05 11.47 -11.29
C GLU A 169 6.62 10.81 -10.02
N GLN A 170 5.86 9.90 -9.40
CA GLN A 170 6.24 9.19 -8.18
C GLN A 170 7.34 8.15 -8.44
N TRP A 171 7.39 7.59 -9.66
CA TRP A 171 8.49 6.76 -10.12
C TRP A 171 9.77 7.58 -10.29
N LYS A 172 9.71 8.74 -10.96
CA LYS A 172 10.88 9.62 -11.11
C LYS A 172 11.43 10.07 -9.76
N LYS A 173 10.58 10.44 -8.79
CA LYS A 173 11.00 10.72 -7.40
C LYS A 173 11.65 9.51 -6.71
N LEU A 174 11.18 8.28 -6.98
CA LEU A 174 11.81 7.06 -6.47
C LEU A 174 13.20 6.83 -7.08
N VAL A 175 13.37 7.09 -8.39
CA VAL A 175 14.67 7.01 -9.08
C VAL A 175 15.63 8.11 -8.60
N GLU A 176 15.15 9.34 -8.43
CA GLU A 176 15.92 10.48 -7.90
C GLU A 176 16.50 10.21 -6.51
N CYS A 177 15.69 9.68 -5.58
CA CYS A 177 16.16 9.32 -4.24
C CYS A 177 16.84 7.93 -4.15
N SER A 178 16.85 7.15 -5.23
CA SER A 178 17.25 5.73 -5.21
C SER A 178 18.68 5.50 -4.73
N LYS A 179 19.64 6.34 -5.16
CA LYS A 179 21.03 6.27 -4.68
C LYS A 179 21.12 6.54 -3.18
N GLY A 180 20.42 7.55 -2.67
CA GLY A 180 20.41 7.85 -1.23
C GLY A 180 19.78 6.72 -0.39
N ILE A 181 18.79 6.00 -0.94
CA ILE A 181 18.24 4.79 -0.31
C ILE A 181 19.29 3.67 -0.29
N ASP A 182 19.98 3.42 -1.41
CA ASP A 182 20.98 2.36 -1.55
C ASP A 182 22.24 2.60 -0.70
N ASP A 183 22.71 3.86 -0.60
CA ASP A 183 23.84 4.24 0.27
C ASP A 183 23.46 4.06 1.75
N ALA A 184 22.32 4.61 2.20
CA ALA A 184 21.85 4.47 3.58
C ALA A 184 21.59 3.01 3.98
N LEU A 185 21.16 2.17 3.03
CA LEU A 185 20.95 0.74 3.23
C LEU A 185 22.28 -0.01 3.49
N LYS A 186 23.38 0.42 2.86
CA LYS A 186 24.72 -0.13 3.07
C LYS A 186 25.31 0.30 4.41
N GLU A 187 25.12 1.56 4.79
CA GLU A 187 25.55 2.08 6.11
C GLU A 187 24.85 1.31 7.25
N GLU A 188 23.52 1.20 7.20
CA GLU A 188 22.71 0.43 8.17
C GLU A 188 23.04 -1.07 8.20
N SER A 189 23.57 -1.64 7.12
CA SER A 189 24.00 -3.05 7.07
C SER A 189 25.44 -3.26 7.57
N SER A 190 26.25 -2.21 7.57
CA SER A 190 27.65 -2.24 8.03
C SER A 190 27.77 -1.92 9.52
N ALA A 191 26.82 -1.16 10.08
CA ALA A 191 26.78 -0.78 11.50
C ALA A 191 26.31 -1.91 12.45
N GLU A 192 26.08 -3.12 11.93
CA GLU A 192 25.67 -4.31 12.68
C GLU A 192 26.73 -5.44 12.65
N GLN A 193 27.97 -5.13 12.25
CA GLN A 193 29.13 -6.04 12.23
C GLN A 193 30.19 -5.62 13.25
#